data_AF-A0A6N2BP88-F1
#
_entry.id   AF-A0A6N2BP88-F1
#
_cell.length_a   1.000
_cell.length_b   1.000
_cell.length_c   1.000
_cell.angle_alpha   90.00
_cell.angle_beta   90.00
_cell.angle_gamma   90.00
#
_symmetry.space_group_name_H-M   'P 1'
#
loop_
_entity.id
_entity.type
_entity.pdbx_description
1 polymer ?
#
loop_
_entity_poly.entity_id
_entity_poly.type
_entity_poly.pdbx_seq_one_letter_code
_entity_poly.pdbx_strand_id
1 'polypeptide(L)'
;MLVTRTKSKIWNHSTNSPKFSCPSFKDIQTLFSDDSNCNSPTPNKKPNIFHRVRRVSAVLRALSVRPGPDLPLKTLLPQPETNLKETRKSEPLIQIPGAEKKIVIYFTSLRVIRSTFDDCKAVRTILRSFRVSIDERDVSMDSGFMDELKTILGIREKTKPSLPRVFIGGRYIGGAEEIRQLHEAGELKKYVEGLIPADLSTCEVCGGHRFILCDECNGSHKYYSEKGGFRTCTACNENGLIRCPSCYYAPITL
;
A
#
# COMPACT_ATOMS: atom_id res chain seq x y z
N MET A 1 -60.77 10.85 8.39
CA MET A 1 -60.40 10.58 6.98
C MET A 1 -59.32 9.50 6.98
N LEU A 2 -59.69 8.26 6.64
CA LEU A 2 -58.75 7.17 6.41
C LEU A 2 -58.23 7.27 4.97
N VAL A 3 -56.91 7.28 4.78
CA VAL A 3 -56.30 7.11 3.45
C VAL A 3 -55.50 5.80 3.47
N THR A 4 -55.99 4.89 2.65
CA THR A 4 -55.55 3.51 2.45
C THR A 4 -54.21 3.43 1.70
N ARG A 5 -53.37 2.51 2.15
CA ARG A 5 -52.05 2.18 1.58
C ARG A 5 -52.23 1.31 0.34
N THR A 6 -51.97 1.84 -0.85
CA THR A 6 -51.99 1.07 -2.11
C THR A 6 -50.73 0.19 -2.22
N LYS A 7 -50.94 -1.12 -2.41
CA LYS A 7 -49.86 -2.10 -2.67
C LYS A 7 -49.42 -1.99 -4.13
N SER A 8 -48.17 -1.63 -4.38
CA SER A 8 -47.54 -1.73 -5.70
C SER A 8 -47.14 -3.18 -5.98
N LYS A 9 -47.64 -3.72 -7.09
CA LYS A 9 -47.42 -5.08 -7.59
C LYS A 9 -46.07 -5.10 -8.32
N ILE A 10 -45.07 -5.82 -7.80
CA ILE A 10 -43.77 -6.00 -8.45
C ILE A 10 -43.92 -7.03 -9.57
N TRP A 11 -43.67 -6.63 -10.80
CA TRP A 11 -43.58 -7.53 -11.95
C TRP A 11 -42.12 -7.97 -12.10
N ASN A 12 -41.83 -9.24 -11.81
CA ASN A 12 -40.54 -9.84 -12.14
C ASN A 12 -40.51 -10.11 -13.65
N HIS A 13 -39.98 -9.17 -14.42
CA HIS A 13 -39.57 -9.46 -15.79
C HIS A 13 -38.28 -10.26 -15.75
N SER A 14 -38.36 -11.52 -16.15
CA SER A 14 -37.21 -12.37 -16.49
C SER A 14 -36.40 -11.67 -17.58
N THR A 15 -35.30 -11.02 -17.21
CA THR A 15 -34.41 -10.34 -18.15
C THR A 15 -33.58 -11.37 -18.87
N ASN A 16 -33.95 -11.62 -20.12
CA ASN A 16 -33.10 -12.23 -21.13
C ASN A 16 -31.75 -11.50 -21.14
N SER A 17 -30.65 -12.22 -21.02
CA SER A 17 -29.30 -11.66 -20.95
C SER A 17 -28.99 -10.82 -22.21
N PRO A 18 -28.37 -9.64 -22.09
CA PRO A 18 -27.98 -8.87 -23.25
C PRO A 18 -26.81 -9.59 -23.95
N LYS A 19 -27.04 -10.02 -25.19
CA LYS A 19 -26.00 -10.61 -26.04
C LYS A 19 -25.00 -9.52 -26.44
N PHE A 20 -23.96 -9.35 -25.62
CA PHE A 20 -22.80 -8.53 -25.96
C PHE A 20 -22.02 -9.24 -27.07
N SER A 21 -21.93 -8.64 -28.25
CA SER A 21 -21.28 -9.22 -29.42
C SER A 21 -20.16 -8.29 -29.89
N CYS A 22 -18.96 -8.46 -29.31
CA CYS A 22 -17.74 -7.78 -29.76
C CYS A 22 -16.84 -8.77 -30.52
N PRO A 23 -16.41 -8.47 -31.77
CA PRO A 23 -15.57 -9.37 -32.57
C PRO A 23 -14.17 -9.66 -31.97
N SER A 24 -13.75 -8.88 -30.98
CA SER A 24 -12.40 -8.93 -30.39
C SER A 24 -12.25 -9.86 -29.18
N PHE A 25 -13.34 -10.42 -28.65
CA PHE A 25 -13.31 -11.25 -27.43
C PHE A 25 -14.24 -12.44 -27.58
N LYS A 26 -13.77 -13.50 -28.24
CA LYS A 26 -14.56 -14.72 -28.48
C LYS A 26 -14.63 -15.65 -27.25
N ASP A 27 -13.79 -15.42 -26.25
CA ASP A 27 -13.57 -16.41 -25.17
C ASP A 27 -14.28 -16.06 -23.86
N ILE A 28 -15.01 -14.94 -23.80
CA ILE A 28 -15.74 -14.53 -22.59
C ILE A 28 -16.93 -15.45 -22.31
N GLN A 29 -17.54 -16.04 -23.34
CA GLN A 29 -18.69 -16.94 -23.18
C GLN A 29 -18.31 -18.25 -22.49
N THR A 30 -17.06 -18.68 -22.60
CA THR A 30 -16.53 -19.89 -21.95
C THR A 30 -16.46 -19.73 -20.42
N LEU A 31 -16.36 -18.48 -19.92
CA LEU A 31 -16.33 -18.20 -18.47
C LEU A 31 -17.72 -18.26 -17.82
N PHE A 32 -18.79 -18.23 -18.61
CA PHE A 32 -20.18 -18.27 -18.14
C PHE A 32 -20.84 -19.64 -18.33
N SER A 33 -20.09 -20.65 -18.77
CA SER A 33 -20.62 -22.01 -18.90
C SER A 33 -20.50 -22.72 -17.56
N ASP A 34 -21.64 -23.08 -16.96
CA ASP A 34 -21.69 -23.80 -15.69
C ASP A 34 -21.10 -25.21 -15.83
N ASP A 35 -20.07 -25.52 -15.04
CA ASP A 35 -19.47 -26.86 -14.95
C ASP A 35 -20.46 -27.85 -14.30
N SER A 36 -21.32 -28.44 -15.13
CA SER A 36 -22.22 -29.51 -14.70
C SER A 36 -21.85 -30.84 -15.36
N ASN A 37 -21.30 -31.72 -14.53
CA ASN A 37 -21.32 -33.19 -14.57
C ASN A 37 -20.12 -33.94 -15.20
N CYS A 38 -19.44 -34.69 -14.33
CA CYS A 38 -18.38 -35.65 -14.62
C CYS A 38 -18.98 -37.01 -15.03
N ASN A 39 -18.45 -37.69 -16.07
CA ASN A 39 -18.15 -39.14 -16.07
C ASN A 39 -17.60 -39.69 -17.41
N SER A 40 -16.45 -40.39 -17.31
CA SER A 40 -15.95 -41.52 -18.13
C SER A 40 -15.15 -41.26 -19.46
N PRO A 41 -14.24 -42.20 -19.87
CA PRO A 41 -12.88 -41.85 -20.34
C PRO A 41 -12.44 -42.30 -21.77
N THR A 42 -11.25 -41.77 -22.16
CA THR A 42 -10.25 -42.20 -23.19
C THR A 42 -10.34 -41.60 -24.62
N PRO A 43 -9.30 -41.69 -25.48
CA PRO A 43 -7.90 -41.23 -25.32
C PRO A 43 -7.37 -40.44 -26.55
N ASN A 44 -6.15 -39.89 -26.41
CA ASN A 44 -5.15 -39.49 -27.44
C ASN A 44 -4.93 -38.00 -27.82
N LYS A 45 -3.66 -37.61 -27.61
CA LYS A 45 -2.83 -36.53 -28.21
C LYS A 45 -2.98 -35.13 -27.55
N LYS A 46 -1.96 -34.49 -26.98
CA LYS A 46 -0.48 -34.65 -26.88
C LYS A 46 0.01 -33.95 -25.58
N PRO A 47 1.19 -34.31 -25.03
CA PRO A 47 1.67 -33.76 -23.77
C PRO A 47 2.08 -32.29 -23.91
N ASN A 48 1.46 -31.42 -23.12
CA ASN A 48 1.90 -30.04 -22.96
C ASN A 48 3.14 -30.02 -22.03
N ILE A 49 4.11 -29.19 -22.38
CA ILE A 49 5.48 -29.14 -21.86
C ILE A 49 5.51 -29.08 -20.31
N PHE A 50 5.72 -30.25 -19.71
CA PHE A 50 5.88 -30.44 -18.27
C PHE A 50 7.24 -29.92 -17.79
N HIS A 51 7.21 -29.16 -16.69
CA HIS A 51 7.99 -29.49 -15.49
C HIS A 51 9.45 -29.91 -15.70
N ARG A 52 10.29 -28.96 -16.13
CA ARG A 52 11.75 -29.15 -16.10
C ARG A 52 12.51 -27.94 -15.56
N VAL A 53 12.12 -27.46 -14.36
CA VAL A 53 13.01 -26.62 -13.53
C VAL A 53 12.85 -26.98 -12.04
N ARG A 54 13.12 -28.25 -11.69
CA ARG A 54 13.28 -28.65 -10.26
C ARG A 54 14.46 -29.58 -10.00
N ARG A 55 15.47 -29.60 -10.87
CA ARG A 55 16.78 -30.18 -10.57
C ARG A 55 17.82 -29.44 -11.40
N VAL A 56 18.56 -28.53 -10.77
CA VAL A 56 20.04 -28.38 -10.78
C VAL A 56 20.37 -27.01 -10.13
N SER A 57 20.45 -27.00 -8.80
CA SER A 57 21.26 -26.02 -8.04
C SER A 57 21.94 -26.68 -6.83
N ALA A 58 21.98 -28.03 -6.83
CA ALA A 58 22.68 -28.83 -5.82
C ALA A 58 24.14 -29.14 -6.20
N VAL A 59 24.67 -28.52 -7.27
CA VAL A 59 26.03 -28.79 -7.78
C VAL A 59 26.98 -27.58 -7.64
N LEU A 60 26.50 -26.40 -7.23
CA LEU A 60 27.38 -25.26 -6.90
C LEU A 60 27.75 -25.16 -5.41
N ARG A 61 27.46 -26.20 -4.62
CA ARG A 61 27.83 -26.29 -3.19
C ARG A 61 28.97 -27.27 -2.91
N ALA A 62 29.73 -27.67 -3.93
CA ALA A 62 30.76 -28.70 -3.83
C ALA A 62 32.22 -28.23 -4.10
N LEU A 63 32.48 -26.93 -4.29
CA LEU A 63 33.85 -26.43 -4.57
C LEU A 63 34.26 -25.18 -3.79
N SER A 64 33.87 -25.04 -2.52
CA SER A 64 34.53 -24.06 -1.65
C SER A 64 34.55 -24.48 -0.18
N VAL A 65 35.38 -25.48 0.11
CA VAL A 65 36.08 -25.69 1.38
C VAL A 65 37.41 -26.35 0.93
N ARG A 66 38.62 -25.95 1.33
CA ARG A 66 39.24 -25.79 2.67
C ARG A 66 40.61 -25.07 2.46
N PRO A 67 41.53 -25.00 3.45
CA PRO A 67 41.48 -24.70 4.89
C PRO A 67 42.38 -23.49 5.26
N GLY A 68 42.29 -23.00 6.50
CA GLY A 68 43.29 -22.07 7.10
C GLY A 68 44.67 -22.73 7.27
N PRO A 69 45.71 -21.95 7.63
CA PRO A 69 45.99 -21.80 9.06
C PRO A 69 46.59 -20.44 9.53
N ASP A 70 46.48 -20.24 10.84
CA ASP A 70 47.35 -19.52 11.79
C ASP A 70 47.48 -17.98 11.82
N LEU A 71 47.18 -17.47 13.02
CA LEU A 71 47.41 -16.14 13.56
C LEU A 71 48.93 -15.86 13.73
N PRO A 72 49.35 -14.59 13.85
CA PRO A 72 49.70 -14.14 15.20
C PRO A 72 49.27 -12.72 15.57
N LEU A 73 48.97 -12.61 16.86
CA LEU A 73 48.66 -11.47 17.71
C LEU A 73 49.77 -10.40 17.72
N LYS A 74 49.40 -9.11 17.62
CA LYS A 74 50.21 -7.97 18.12
C LYS A 74 49.32 -6.87 18.72
N THR A 75 49.29 -6.90 20.05
CA THR A 75 49.42 -5.85 21.08
C THR A 75 49.00 -4.39 20.77
N LEU A 76 48.22 -3.86 21.73
CA LEU A 76 47.80 -2.47 21.97
C LEU A 76 48.94 -1.44 22.00
N LEU A 77 48.60 -0.18 21.68
CA LEU A 77 48.75 1.03 22.53
C LEU A 77 48.09 2.26 21.81
N PRO A 78 47.76 3.35 22.53
CA PRO A 78 46.56 4.16 22.32
C PRO A 78 46.80 5.44 21.50
N GLN A 79 45.77 5.88 20.80
CA GLN A 79 45.72 7.18 20.10
C GLN A 79 44.67 8.09 20.78
N PRO A 80 44.93 9.41 20.81
CA PRO A 80 44.46 10.30 21.86
C PRO A 80 42.98 10.67 21.76
N GLU A 81 42.36 10.81 22.94
CA GLU A 81 41.00 11.29 23.12
C GLU A 81 40.85 12.72 22.59
N THR A 82 40.17 12.85 21.45
CA THR A 82 39.64 14.13 21.00
C THR A 82 38.17 14.19 21.38
N ASN A 83 37.91 14.98 22.41
CA ASN A 83 36.60 15.36 22.91
C ASN A 83 35.83 16.10 21.80
N LEU A 84 35.14 15.36 20.94
CA LEU A 84 34.17 15.92 20.01
C LEU A 84 32.82 15.93 20.72
N LYS A 85 32.53 17.08 21.33
CA LYS A 85 31.18 17.47 21.75
C LYS A 85 30.21 17.17 20.62
N GLU A 86 29.44 16.11 20.80
CA GLU A 86 28.36 15.70 19.91
C GLU A 86 27.30 16.79 19.94
N THR A 87 27.48 17.75 19.02
CA THR A 87 26.48 18.77 18.73
C THR A 87 25.34 18.01 18.08
N ARG A 88 24.32 17.67 18.87
CA ARG A 88 23.04 17.18 18.36
C ARG A 88 22.54 18.21 17.37
N LYS A 89 22.83 18.00 16.08
CA LYS A 89 22.14 18.68 14.99
C LYS A 89 20.67 18.36 15.23
N SER A 90 19.92 19.35 15.68
CA SER A 90 18.47 19.29 15.73
C SER A 90 18.02 18.92 14.33
N GLU A 91 17.55 17.68 14.17
CA GLU A 91 16.95 17.24 12.92
C GLU A 91 15.83 18.23 12.58
N PRO A 92 15.67 18.60 11.30
CA PRO A 92 14.60 19.49 10.91
C PRO A 92 13.28 18.85 11.34
N LEU A 93 12.56 19.53 12.23
CA LEU A 93 11.21 19.17 12.66
C LEU A 93 10.29 19.37 11.46
N ILE A 94 10.22 18.38 10.57
CA ILE A 94 9.28 18.38 9.46
C ILE A 94 7.90 18.00 10.02
N GLN A 95 7.22 19.00 10.60
CA GLN A 95 5.88 18.83 11.13
C GLN A 95 4.88 18.65 9.98
N ILE A 96 4.26 17.48 9.91
CA ILE A 96 3.08 17.24 9.09
C ILE A 96 1.87 17.69 9.92
N PRO A 97 1.14 18.76 9.54
CA PRO A 97 -0.01 19.24 10.31
C PRO A 97 -1.04 18.14 10.55
N GLY A 98 -1.45 17.93 11.81
CA GLY A 98 -2.41 16.88 12.19
C GLY A 98 -1.83 15.46 12.26
N ALA A 99 -0.51 15.28 12.13
CA ALA A 99 0.17 13.98 12.25
C ALA A 99 0.95 13.80 13.57
N GLU A 100 0.88 14.76 14.49
CA GLU A 100 1.63 14.80 15.76
C GLU A 100 1.39 13.56 16.66
N LYS A 101 0.25 12.88 16.53
CA LYS A 101 -0.17 11.76 17.40
C LYS A 101 -0.37 10.42 16.68
N LYS A 102 0.15 10.29 15.46
CA LYS A 102 0.02 9.08 14.63
C LYS A 102 1.29 8.81 13.82
N ILE A 103 1.35 7.62 13.25
CA ILE A 103 2.36 7.27 12.24
C ILE A 103 1.84 7.71 10.88
N VAL A 104 2.69 8.29 10.03
CA VAL A 104 2.38 8.55 8.61
C VAL A 104 3.36 7.77 7.76
N ILE A 105 2.85 6.95 6.85
CA ILE A 105 3.66 6.19 5.89
C ILE A 105 3.27 6.59 4.47
N TYR A 106 4.24 7.09 3.71
CA TYR A 106 4.15 7.21 2.26
C TYR A 106 4.68 5.93 1.63
N PHE A 107 3.86 5.27 0.85
CA PHE A 107 4.20 4.01 0.18
C PHE A 107 3.51 3.93 -1.18
N THR A 108 3.81 2.88 -1.95
CA THR A 108 3.01 2.50 -3.12
C THR A 108 2.52 1.07 -2.97
N SER A 109 1.27 0.80 -3.35
CA SER A 109 0.75 -0.57 -3.46
C SER A 109 1.04 -1.23 -4.80
N LEU A 110 1.49 -0.45 -5.79
CA LEU A 110 1.85 -0.95 -7.11
C LEU A 110 3.07 -1.88 -7.04
N ARG A 111 3.03 -2.94 -7.83
CA ARG A 111 4.09 -3.97 -7.90
C ARG A 111 5.05 -3.77 -9.09
N VAL A 112 5.17 -2.54 -9.57
CA VAL A 112 5.98 -2.21 -10.75
C VAL A 112 7.47 -2.48 -10.47
N ILE A 113 7.97 -2.04 -9.32
CA ILE A 113 9.33 -2.31 -8.85
C ILE A 113 9.23 -3.26 -7.66
N ARG A 114 9.67 -4.51 -7.85
CA ARG A 114 9.51 -5.57 -6.84
C ARG A 114 10.15 -5.22 -5.50
N SER A 115 11.40 -4.75 -5.51
CA SER A 115 12.10 -4.33 -4.29
C SER A 115 11.33 -3.26 -3.53
N THR A 116 10.88 -2.20 -4.20
CA THR A 116 10.08 -1.14 -3.58
C THR A 116 8.76 -1.65 -3.01
N PHE A 117 8.08 -2.56 -3.71
CA PHE A 117 6.84 -3.15 -3.21
C PHE A 117 7.10 -4.00 -1.95
N ASP A 118 8.14 -4.82 -1.97
CA ASP A 118 8.52 -5.68 -0.85
C ASP A 118 8.93 -4.85 0.37
N ASP A 119 9.73 -3.79 0.17
CA ASP A 119 10.09 -2.82 1.18
C ASP A 119 8.86 -2.13 1.79
N CYS A 120 7.95 -1.64 0.94
CA CYS A 120 6.71 -1.01 1.38
C CYS A 120 5.82 -1.98 2.17
N LYS A 121 5.73 -3.24 1.75
CA LYS A 121 4.95 -4.28 2.41
C LYS A 121 5.56 -4.65 3.77
N ALA A 122 6.89 -4.80 3.84
CA ALA A 122 7.60 -5.14 5.06
C ALA A 122 7.42 -4.04 6.12
N VAL A 123 7.70 -2.79 5.76
CA VAL A 123 7.52 -1.64 6.67
C VAL A 123 6.08 -1.52 7.14
N ARG A 124 5.09 -1.65 6.24
CA ARG A 124 3.68 -1.58 6.64
C ARG A 124 3.30 -2.68 7.62
N THR A 125 3.83 -3.89 7.45
CA THR A 125 3.61 -5.01 8.37
C THR A 125 4.22 -4.74 9.73
N ILE A 126 5.46 -4.22 9.77
CA ILE A 126 6.15 -3.83 11.01
C ILE A 126 5.32 -2.78 11.75
N LEU A 127 4.93 -1.69 11.09
CA LEU A 127 4.22 -0.59 11.75
C LEU A 127 2.85 -1.04 12.28
N ARG A 128 2.10 -1.84 11.52
CA ARG A 128 0.80 -2.39 11.95
C ARG A 128 0.91 -3.29 13.18
N SER A 129 2.06 -3.93 13.41
CA SER A 129 2.26 -4.80 14.59
C SER A 129 2.18 -4.04 15.92
N PHE A 130 2.47 -2.73 15.93
CA PHE A 130 2.43 -1.89 17.12
C PHE A 130 1.01 -1.46 17.53
N ARG A 131 -0.01 -1.71 16.68
CA ARG A 131 -1.42 -1.39 16.97
C ARG A 131 -1.66 0.07 17.36
N VAL A 132 -0.92 0.98 16.75
CA VAL A 132 -1.11 2.43 16.87
C VAL A 132 -1.73 2.99 15.59
N SER A 133 -2.35 4.15 15.67
CA SER A 133 -2.99 4.84 14.55
C SER A 133 -1.97 5.13 13.45
N ILE A 134 -2.25 4.63 12.24
CA ILE A 134 -1.41 4.80 11.04
C ILE A 134 -2.22 5.54 9.97
N ASP A 135 -1.59 6.56 9.41
CA ASP A 135 -2.00 7.26 8.21
C ASP A 135 -1.27 6.71 6.99
N GLU A 136 -1.93 5.78 6.32
CA GLU A 136 -1.44 5.11 5.11
C GLU A 136 -1.68 5.98 3.87
N ARG A 137 -0.61 6.56 3.34
CA ARG A 137 -0.61 7.44 2.15
C ARG A 137 -0.05 6.70 0.95
N ASP A 138 -0.95 6.12 0.17
CA ASP A 138 -0.59 5.44 -1.07
C ASP A 138 -0.40 6.45 -2.20
N VAL A 139 0.85 6.72 -2.56
CA VAL A 139 1.21 7.70 -3.60
C VAL A 139 0.79 7.29 -5.01
N SER A 140 0.34 6.05 -5.19
CA SER A 140 -0.29 5.61 -6.45
C SER A 140 -1.80 5.83 -6.50
N MET A 141 -2.43 6.12 -5.36
CA MET A 141 -3.87 6.42 -5.29
C MET A 141 -4.17 7.91 -5.39
N ASP A 142 -3.21 8.76 -4.98
CA ASP A 142 -3.32 10.22 -4.96
C ASP A 142 -1.93 10.82 -5.24
N SER A 143 -1.76 11.47 -6.40
CA SER A 143 -0.50 12.09 -6.79
C SER A 143 -0.09 13.22 -5.84
N GLY A 144 -1.06 13.86 -5.18
CA GLY A 144 -0.82 14.92 -4.21
C GLY A 144 0.03 14.45 -3.02
N PHE A 145 0.01 13.16 -2.67
CA PHE A 145 0.90 12.62 -1.64
C PHE A 145 2.38 12.62 -2.06
N MET A 146 2.67 12.38 -3.35
CA MET A 146 4.05 12.43 -3.83
C MET A 146 4.57 13.87 -3.83
N ASP A 147 3.70 14.83 -4.17
CA ASP A 147 4.05 16.26 -4.14
C ASP A 147 4.22 16.77 -2.71
N GLU A 148 3.31 16.40 -1.80
CA GLU A 148 3.43 16.62 -0.34
C GLU A 148 4.77 16.08 0.18
N LEU A 149 5.12 14.84 -0.17
CA LEU A 149 6.37 14.20 0.26
C LEU A 149 7.62 14.92 -0.28
N LYS A 150 7.60 15.35 -1.55
CA LYS A 150 8.71 16.13 -2.12
C LYS A 150 8.88 17.47 -1.42
N THR A 151 7.78 18.17 -1.14
CA THR A 151 7.80 19.45 -0.41
C THR A 151 8.37 19.27 0.99
N ILE A 152 7.91 18.25 1.72
CA ILE A 152 8.41 17.87 3.04
C ILE A 152 9.91 17.60 3.04
N LEU A 153 10.41 16.83 2.07
CA LEU A 153 11.82 16.44 2.00
C LEU A 153 12.73 17.49 1.30
N GLY A 154 12.17 18.61 0.84
CA GLY A 154 12.92 19.62 0.08
C GLY A 154 13.52 19.08 -1.22
N ILE A 155 12.90 18.05 -1.81
CA ILE A 155 13.43 17.39 -3.01
C ILE A 155 13.03 18.20 -4.25
N ARG A 156 14.02 18.47 -5.11
CA ARG A 156 13.80 19.13 -6.41
C ARG A 156 12.89 18.28 -7.29
N GLU A 157 12.04 18.92 -8.08
CA GLU A 157 10.95 18.31 -8.85
C GLU A 157 11.37 17.13 -9.77
N LYS A 158 12.63 17.11 -10.23
CA LYS A 158 13.18 16.06 -11.10
C LYS A 158 13.52 14.74 -10.38
N THR A 159 13.64 14.74 -9.06
CA THR A 159 14.06 13.56 -8.31
C THR A 159 12.87 12.94 -7.61
N LYS A 160 12.61 11.64 -7.84
CA LYS A 160 11.55 10.92 -7.13
C LYS A 160 12.11 10.38 -5.81
N PRO A 161 11.48 10.65 -4.66
CA PRO A 161 11.90 10.03 -3.40
C PRO A 161 11.74 8.51 -3.51
N SER A 162 12.69 7.76 -2.94
CA SER A 162 12.47 6.33 -2.75
C SER A 162 11.41 6.10 -1.68
N LEU A 163 10.70 4.97 -1.81
CA LEU A 163 9.63 4.56 -0.90
C LEU A 163 10.00 3.25 -0.22
N PRO A 164 9.47 2.98 0.97
CA PRO A 164 8.56 3.84 1.77
C PRO A 164 9.28 5.01 2.45
N ARG A 165 8.51 6.01 2.92
CA ARG A 165 8.98 7.07 3.82
C ARG A 165 8.06 7.17 5.03
N VAL A 166 8.65 7.15 6.23
CA VAL A 166 7.92 7.04 7.48
C VAL A 166 8.18 8.25 8.38
N PHE A 167 7.09 8.77 8.92
CA PHE A 167 7.06 9.83 9.91
C PHE A 167 6.32 9.34 11.14
N ILE A 168 6.83 9.64 12.34
CA ILE A 168 6.23 9.23 13.60
C ILE A 168 6.12 10.45 14.49
N GLY A 169 4.90 10.78 14.92
CA GLY A 169 4.65 11.93 15.79
C GLY A 169 5.17 13.24 15.20
N GLY A 170 4.94 13.45 13.89
CA GLY A 170 5.42 14.63 13.17
C GLY A 170 6.92 14.70 12.93
N ARG A 171 7.71 13.65 13.19
CA ARG A 171 9.16 13.61 12.89
C ARG A 171 9.46 12.61 11.79
N TYR A 172 10.39 12.94 10.89
CA TYR A 172 10.87 12.01 9.88
C TYR A 172 11.79 10.96 10.51
N ILE A 173 11.52 9.67 10.27
CA ILE A 173 12.29 8.57 10.86
C ILE A 173 13.19 7.89 9.83
N GLY A 174 12.71 7.69 8.60
CA GLY A 174 13.51 7.04 7.57
C GLY A 174 12.71 6.33 6.48
N GLY A 175 13.42 5.50 5.72
CA GLY A 175 12.87 4.60 4.71
C GLY A 175 12.83 3.15 5.19
N ALA A 176 12.95 2.21 4.24
CA ALA A 176 12.83 0.79 4.53
C ALA A 176 13.88 0.28 5.51
N GLU A 177 15.14 0.61 5.25
CA GLU A 177 16.27 0.06 5.97
C GLU A 177 16.34 0.62 7.39
N GLU A 178 16.15 1.93 7.56
CA GLU A 178 16.17 2.56 8.88
C GLU A 178 15.05 2.01 9.77
N ILE A 179 13.84 1.82 9.23
CA ILE A 179 12.72 1.27 10.01
C ILE A 179 12.96 -0.20 10.37
N ARG A 180 13.54 -0.99 9.45
CA ARG A 180 13.91 -2.38 9.75
C ARG A 180 14.95 -2.46 10.86
N GLN A 181 16.01 -1.67 10.78
CA GLN A 181 17.07 -1.64 11.79
C GLN A 181 16.53 -1.22 13.17
N LEU A 182 15.72 -0.16 13.22
CA LEU A 182 15.08 0.28 14.47
C LEU A 182 14.14 -0.78 15.05
N HIS A 183 13.43 -1.53 14.20
CA HIS A 183 12.55 -2.62 14.64
C HIS A 183 13.35 -3.80 15.18
N GLU A 184 14.38 -4.25 14.44
CA GLU A 184 15.27 -5.35 14.81
C GLU A 184 16.04 -5.05 16.11
N ALA A 185 16.44 -3.79 16.32
CA ALA A 185 17.09 -3.33 17.55
C ALA A 185 16.10 -3.07 18.72
N GLY A 186 14.79 -3.14 18.48
CA GLY A 186 13.75 -2.87 19.49
C GLY A 186 13.57 -1.38 19.84
N GLU A 187 14.27 -0.47 19.18
CA GLU A 187 14.24 0.97 19.44
C GLU A 187 13.00 1.66 18.87
N LEU A 188 12.42 1.09 17.80
CA LEU A 188 11.21 1.63 17.17
C LEU A 188 10.05 1.77 18.16
N LYS A 189 10.00 0.92 19.20
CA LYS A 189 9.01 0.98 20.28
C LYS A 189 9.01 2.34 20.99
N LYS A 190 10.19 2.94 21.19
CA LYS A 190 10.35 4.24 21.88
C LYS A 190 9.71 5.38 21.09
N TYR A 191 9.69 5.29 19.76
CA TYR A 191 9.11 6.31 18.89
C TYR A 191 7.58 6.23 18.83
N VAL A 192 7.03 5.02 18.96
CA VAL A 192 5.58 4.80 18.90
C VAL A 192 4.88 4.93 20.27
N GLU A 193 5.65 5.04 21.33
CA GLU A 193 5.13 5.24 22.68
C GLU A 193 4.37 6.56 22.79
N GLY A 194 3.16 6.52 23.37
CA GLY A 194 2.30 7.71 23.52
C GLY A 194 1.48 8.09 22.29
N LEU A 195 1.55 7.33 21.19
CA LEU A 195 0.65 7.53 20.04
C LEU A 195 -0.75 6.97 20.32
N ILE A 196 -1.72 7.47 19.55
CA ILE A 196 -3.12 7.02 19.67
C ILE A 196 -3.20 5.53 19.28
N PRO A 197 -3.84 4.67 20.09
CA PRO A 197 -4.10 3.28 19.71
C PRO A 197 -4.91 3.17 18.43
N ALA A 198 -4.63 2.17 17.60
CA ALA A 198 -5.46 1.88 16.43
C ALA A 198 -6.76 1.20 16.84
N ASP A 199 -7.82 1.50 16.11
CA ASP A 199 -8.97 0.61 16.03
C ASP A 199 -8.54 -0.69 15.31
N LEU A 200 -8.95 -1.83 15.87
CA LEU A 200 -8.67 -3.15 15.30
C LEU A 200 -9.63 -3.50 14.15
N SER A 201 -10.72 -2.74 14.01
CA SER A 201 -11.70 -2.95 12.95
C SER A 201 -11.20 -2.43 11.60
N THR A 202 -11.56 -3.14 10.53
CA THR A 202 -11.40 -2.60 9.17
C THR A 202 -12.53 -1.61 8.92
N CYS A 203 -12.22 -0.44 8.38
CA CYS A 203 -13.23 0.58 8.10
C CYS A 203 -14.35 0.01 7.21
N GLU A 204 -15.59 0.02 7.70
CA GLU A 204 -16.76 -0.52 7.00
C GLU A 204 -17.08 0.23 5.70
N VAL A 205 -16.69 1.51 5.62
CA VAL A 205 -16.98 2.38 4.47
C VAL A 205 -16.01 2.15 3.31
N CYS A 206 -14.70 2.10 3.60
CA CYS A 206 -13.68 1.96 2.54
C CYS A 206 -13.01 0.59 2.50
N GLY A 207 -13.39 -0.37 3.35
CA GLY A 207 -12.77 -1.69 3.42
C GLY A 207 -11.28 -1.67 3.74
N GLY A 208 -10.78 -0.60 4.36
CA GLY A 208 -9.35 -0.41 4.64
C GLY A 208 -8.55 0.21 3.49
N HIS A 209 -9.18 0.60 2.38
CA HIS A 209 -8.50 1.23 1.24
C HIS A 209 -8.20 2.73 1.44
N ARG A 210 -8.71 3.35 2.50
CA ARG A 210 -8.54 4.79 2.85
C ARG A 210 -9.17 5.78 1.87
N PHE A 211 -9.67 5.31 0.74
CA PHE A 211 -10.33 6.10 -0.30
C PHE A 211 -11.69 5.49 -0.66
N ILE A 212 -12.60 6.33 -1.13
CA ILE A 212 -13.88 5.94 -1.73
C ILE A 212 -14.10 6.71 -3.03
N LEU A 213 -15.03 6.24 -3.87
CA LEU A 213 -15.42 6.94 -5.09
C LEU A 213 -16.05 8.31 -4.76
N CYS A 214 -15.79 9.30 -5.60
CA CYS A 214 -16.44 10.59 -5.50
C CYS A 214 -17.90 10.51 -5.91
N ASP A 215 -18.81 10.94 -5.04
CA ASP A 215 -20.26 10.91 -5.30
C ASP A 215 -20.70 11.93 -6.36
N GLU A 216 -19.99 13.08 -6.47
CA GLU A 216 -20.35 14.12 -7.43
C GLU A 216 -20.09 13.70 -8.89
N CYS A 217 -19.02 12.94 -9.13
CA CYS A 217 -18.62 12.52 -10.47
C CYS A 217 -18.67 11.00 -10.68
N ASN A 218 -19.13 10.24 -9.68
CA ASN A 218 -19.15 8.78 -9.68
C ASN A 218 -17.81 8.15 -10.07
N GLY A 219 -16.71 8.72 -9.58
CA GLY A 219 -15.35 8.23 -9.87
C GLY A 219 -14.78 8.57 -11.25
N SER A 220 -15.51 9.27 -12.11
CA SER A 220 -15.03 9.59 -13.47
C SER A 220 -14.09 10.80 -13.54
N HIS A 221 -13.99 11.55 -12.44
CA HIS A 221 -13.33 12.86 -12.37
C HIS A 221 -13.87 13.91 -13.36
N LYS A 222 -14.98 13.61 -14.08
CA LYS A 222 -15.59 14.49 -15.09
C LYS A 222 -17.10 14.37 -15.07
N TYR A 223 -17.82 15.48 -15.09
CA TYR A 223 -19.28 15.46 -15.17
C TYR A 223 -19.77 16.47 -16.20
N TYR A 224 -20.98 16.24 -16.72
CA TYR A 224 -21.62 17.15 -17.67
C TYR A 224 -22.54 18.11 -16.93
N SER A 225 -22.48 19.40 -17.27
CA SER A 225 -23.40 20.43 -16.81
C SER A 225 -24.08 21.08 -18.00
N GLU A 226 -25.40 21.20 -17.97
CA GLU A 226 -26.19 21.81 -19.06
C GLU A 226 -25.74 23.24 -19.40
N LYS A 227 -25.32 24.01 -18.39
CA LYS A 227 -24.85 25.39 -18.56
C LYS A 227 -23.38 25.50 -18.94
N GLY A 228 -22.64 24.40 -18.94
CA GLY A 228 -21.18 24.42 -18.88
C GLY A 228 -20.44 23.32 -19.61
N GLY A 229 -21.15 22.42 -20.31
CA GLY A 229 -20.55 21.27 -20.97
C GLY A 229 -19.89 20.30 -20.00
N PHE A 230 -18.91 19.54 -20.51
CA PHE A 230 -18.07 18.67 -19.68
C PHE A 230 -17.13 19.49 -18.81
N ARG A 231 -17.13 19.20 -17.50
CA ARG A 231 -16.29 19.84 -16.49
C ARG A 231 -15.53 18.80 -15.69
N THR A 232 -14.37 19.18 -15.20
CA THR A 232 -13.59 18.36 -14.27
C THR A 232 -14.16 18.50 -12.86
N CYS A 233 -14.23 17.39 -12.12
CA CYS A 233 -14.65 17.39 -10.74
C CYS A 233 -13.58 18.02 -9.85
N THR A 234 -13.98 19.01 -9.04
CA THR A 234 -13.07 19.69 -8.09
C THR A 234 -13.14 19.10 -6.68
N ALA A 235 -14.08 18.20 -6.41
CA ALA A 235 -14.27 17.58 -5.10
C ALA A 235 -13.41 16.31 -4.89
N CYS A 236 -12.73 15.81 -5.93
CA CYS A 236 -11.96 14.58 -5.88
C CYS A 236 -10.60 14.70 -6.58
N ASN A 237 -9.73 13.74 -6.31
CA ASN A 237 -8.43 13.66 -6.97
C ASN A 237 -8.55 13.20 -8.43
N GLU A 238 -7.43 13.11 -9.13
CA GLU A 238 -7.32 12.77 -10.54
C GLU A 238 -7.92 11.40 -10.91
N ASN A 239 -8.05 10.51 -9.92
CA ASN A 239 -8.62 9.17 -10.06
C ASN A 239 -10.12 9.12 -9.73
N GLY A 240 -10.76 10.27 -9.49
CA GLY A 240 -12.16 10.32 -9.06
C GLY A 240 -12.37 9.84 -7.62
N LEU A 241 -11.33 9.86 -6.79
CA LEU A 241 -11.37 9.36 -5.42
C LEU A 241 -11.35 10.50 -4.40
N ILE A 242 -12.02 10.28 -3.28
CA ILE A 242 -11.95 11.12 -2.10
C ILE A 242 -11.41 10.30 -0.92
N ARG A 243 -10.72 10.96 0.00
CA ARG A 243 -10.29 10.29 1.25
C ARG A 243 -11.53 9.86 2.02
N CYS A 244 -11.50 8.65 2.56
CA CYS A 244 -12.61 8.12 3.33
C CYS A 244 -12.84 8.99 4.57
N PRO A 245 -14.03 9.63 4.71
CA PRO A 245 -14.32 10.51 5.84
C PRO A 245 -14.21 9.79 7.19
N SER A 246 -14.65 8.53 7.25
CA SER A 246 -14.57 7.69 8.44
C SER A 246 -13.14 7.34 8.84
N CYS A 247 -12.18 7.35 7.91
CA CYS A 247 -10.76 7.14 8.24
C CYS A 247 -10.04 8.44 8.60
N TYR A 248 -10.45 9.56 7.99
CA TYR A 248 -9.76 10.84 8.13
C TYR A 248 -10.25 11.64 9.34
N TYR A 249 -11.56 11.62 9.60
CA TYR A 249 -12.20 12.31 10.72
C TYR A 249 -12.60 11.36 11.85
N ALA A 250 -12.11 10.11 11.85
CA ALA A 250 -12.41 9.13 12.89
C ALA A 250 -12.28 9.80 14.27
N PRO A 251 -13.37 9.95 15.03
CA PRO A 251 -13.30 10.63 16.32
C PRO A 251 -12.39 9.82 17.22
N ILE A 252 -11.44 10.51 17.84
CA ILE A 252 -10.65 10.00 18.95
C ILE A 252 -11.66 9.69 20.05
N THR A 253 -12.04 8.42 20.18
CA THR A 253 -12.88 7.98 21.30
C THR A 253 -11.98 8.05 22.53
N LEU A 254 -12.21 9.08 23.35
CA LEU A 254 -11.58 9.28 24.66
C LEU A 254 -12.23 8.38 25.71
#